data_AF-A0A7S3W6W8-F1
#
_entry.id   AF-A0A7S3W6W8-F1
#
_cell.length_a   1.000
_cell.length_b   1.000
_cell.length_c   1.000
_cell.angle_alpha   90.00
_cell.angle_beta   90.00
_cell.angle_gamma   90.00
#
_symmetry.space_group_name_H-M   'P 1'
#
loop_
_entity.id
_entity.type
_entity.pdbx_description
1 polymer ?
#
loop_
_entity_poly.entity_id
_entity_poly.type
_entity_poly.pdbx_seq_one_letter_code
_entity_poly.pdbx_strand_id
1 'polypeptide(L)'
;GGEPIAYSAEELGSLIEEMKALLREPHGWRAESERWLSEAIRSELTHGSSAVVFGSVEPWVECLLLASGASHVTVVEYHAREYPHPQLSTTTVSQFTARHFDLAIAHA
;
A
#
# COMPACT_ATOMS: atom_id res chain seq x y z
N GLY A 1 22.77 10.15 4.34
CA GLY A 1 21.50 10.33 5.06
C GLY A 1 20.73 11.38 4.31
N GLY A 2 19.72 10.96 3.55
CA GLY A 2 18.72 11.88 3.02
C GLY A 2 17.62 12.06 4.05
N GLU A 3 16.89 13.17 3.97
CA GLU A 3 15.69 13.33 4.78
C GLU A 3 14.66 12.23 4.43
N PRO A 4 13.89 11.74 5.41
CA PRO A 4 12.79 10.83 5.15
C PRO A 4 11.85 11.43 4.09
N ILE A 5 11.54 10.66 3.04
CA ILE A 5 10.42 11.03 2.17
C ILE A 5 9.15 10.78 2.97
N ALA A 6 8.42 11.85 3.28
CA ALA A 6 7.19 11.82 4.03
C ALA A 6 6.02 12.22 3.13
N TYR A 7 4.91 11.51 3.27
CA TYR A 7 3.63 11.92 2.70
C TYR A 7 2.77 12.46 3.83
N SER A 8 2.06 13.56 3.60
CA SER A 8 1.08 14.07 4.55
C SER A 8 -0.16 13.17 4.60
N ALA A 9 -0.93 13.28 5.69
CA ALA A 9 -2.20 12.56 5.81
C ALA A 9 -3.20 12.95 4.70
N GLU A 10 -3.15 14.20 4.23
CA GLU A 10 -3.98 14.71 3.14
C GLU A 10 -3.60 14.09 1.79
N GLU A 11 -2.30 14.00 1.50
CA GLU A 11 -1.81 13.32 0.29
C GLU A 11 -2.21 11.85 0.28
N LEU A 12 -2.00 11.14 1.39
CA LEU A 12 -2.41 9.74 1.52
C LEU A 12 -3.93 9.57 1.38
N GLY A 13 -4.73 10.44 2.00
CA GLY A 13 -6.18 10.43 1.84
C GLY A 13 -6.61 10.63 0.39
N SER A 14 -5.99 11.56 -0.31
CA SER A 14 -6.25 11.84 -1.73
C SER A 14 -5.89 10.65 -2.62
N LEU A 15 -4.73 10.04 -2.39
CA LEU A 15 -4.28 8.82 -3.06
C LEU A 15 -5.25 7.65 -2.83
N ILE A 16 -5.73 7.45 -1.61
CA ILE A 16 -6.71 6.39 -1.31
C ILE A 16 -8.01 6.61 -2.09
N GLU A 17 -8.52 7.85 -2.15
CA GLU A 17 -9.73 8.16 -2.93
C GLU A 17 -9.51 7.98 -4.44
N GLU A 18 -8.34 8.32 -4.96
CA GLU A 18 -7.95 8.02 -6.35
C GLU A 18 -7.97 6.51 -6.61
N MET A 19 -7.36 5.71 -5.73
CA MET A 19 -7.36 4.24 -5.86
C MET A 19 -8.79 3.66 -5.80
N LYS A 20 -9.67 4.21 -4.95
CA LYS A 20 -11.10 3.82 -4.93
C LYS A 20 -11.80 4.12 -6.26
N ALA A 21 -11.47 5.25 -6.89
CA ALA A 21 -12.02 5.60 -8.20
C ALA A 21 -11.51 4.63 -9.29
N LEU A 22 -10.20 4.35 -9.31
CA LEU A 22 -9.59 3.40 -10.26
C LEU A 22 -10.14 1.97 -10.13
N LEU A 23 -10.43 1.53 -8.91
CA LEU A 23 -11.05 0.21 -8.66
C LEU A 23 -12.46 0.10 -9.26
N ARG A 24 -13.20 1.22 -9.34
CA ARG A 24 -14.54 1.28 -9.97
C ARG A 24 -14.45 1.40 -11.49
N GLU A 25 -13.48 2.18 -11.97
CA GLU A 25 -13.27 2.46 -13.39
C GLU A 25 -11.82 2.14 -13.80
N PRO A 26 -11.51 0.88 -14.18
CA PRO A 26 -10.12 0.42 -14.40
C PRO A 26 -9.44 0.99 -15.65
N HIS A 27 -10.04 1.96 -16.33
CA HIS A 27 -9.47 2.53 -17.56
C HIS A 27 -8.35 3.55 -17.30
N GLY A 28 -8.12 3.92 -16.04
CA GLY A 28 -7.12 4.93 -15.63
C GLY A 28 -5.75 4.41 -15.19
N TRP A 29 -5.48 3.10 -15.24
CA TRP A 29 -4.18 2.55 -14.84
C TRP A 29 -3.05 3.02 -15.76
N ARG A 30 -1.89 3.37 -15.20
CA ARG A 30 -0.77 3.96 -15.95
C ARG A 30 -0.02 2.90 -16.76
N ALA A 31 0.08 1.69 -16.20
CA ALA A 31 0.72 0.54 -16.83
C ALA A 31 -0.14 -0.73 -16.72
N GLU A 32 0.04 -1.66 -17.67
CA GLU A 32 -0.67 -2.95 -17.67
C GLU A 32 -0.35 -3.82 -16.45
N SER A 33 0.88 -3.74 -15.93
CA SER A 33 1.31 -4.43 -14.71
C SER A 33 0.55 -3.96 -13.46
N GLU A 34 0.29 -2.66 -13.35
CA GLU A 34 -0.50 -2.09 -12.24
C GLU A 34 -1.95 -2.59 -12.31
N ARG A 35 -2.51 -2.68 -13.51
CA ARG A 35 -3.84 -3.24 -13.73
C ARG A 35 -3.92 -4.67 -13.24
N TRP A 36 -2.99 -5.55 -13.64
CA TRP A 36 -2.99 -6.94 -13.18
C TRP A 36 -2.81 -7.07 -11.67
N LEU A 37 -1.91 -6.27 -11.08
CA LEU A 37 -1.75 -6.26 -9.62
C LEU A 37 -3.04 -5.83 -8.92
N SER A 38 -3.72 -4.80 -9.43
CA SER A 38 -5.00 -4.35 -8.87
C SER A 38 -6.11 -5.40 -8.99
N GLU A 39 -6.17 -6.10 -10.12
CA GLU A 39 -7.14 -7.18 -10.35
C GLU A 39 -6.90 -8.35 -9.39
N ALA A 40 -5.63 -8.72 -9.16
CA ALA A 40 -5.23 -9.74 -8.21
C ALA A 40 -5.53 -9.33 -6.76
N ILE A 41 -5.21 -8.10 -6.36
CA ILE A 41 -5.56 -7.60 -5.02
C ILE A 41 -7.08 -7.66 -4.82
N ARG A 42 -7.86 -7.24 -5.81
CA ARG A 42 -9.32 -7.25 -5.71
C ARG A 42 -9.90 -8.67 -5.64
N SER A 43 -9.26 -9.67 -6.25
CA SER A 43 -9.74 -11.06 -6.19
C SER A 43 -9.35 -11.76 -4.89
N GLU A 44 -8.14 -11.52 -4.39
CA GLU A 44 -7.59 -12.27 -3.25
C GLU A 44 -7.78 -11.57 -1.91
N LEU A 45 -7.84 -10.23 -1.87
CA LEU A 45 -7.95 -9.49 -0.62
C LEU A 45 -9.39 -9.59 -0.09
N THR A 46 -9.52 -10.14 1.11
CA THR A 46 -10.79 -10.13 1.84
C THR A 46 -10.93 -8.83 2.63
N HIS A 47 -12.12 -8.25 2.66
CA HIS A 47 -12.37 -7.06 3.46
C HIS A 47 -12.05 -7.30 4.94
N GLY A 48 -11.31 -6.40 5.56
CA GLY A 48 -10.83 -6.52 6.93
C GLY A 48 -9.48 -7.25 7.07
N SER A 49 -8.90 -7.75 5.99
CA SER A 49 -7.59 -8.42 6.00
C SER A 49 -6.45 -7.47 6.38
N SER A 50 -5.43 -8.06 7.00
CA SER A 50 -4.13 -7.44 7.25
C SER A 50 -3.18 -7.73 6.09
N ALA A 51 -2.45 -6.71 5.62
CA ALA A 51 -1.50 -6.87 4.51
C ALA A 51 -0.10 -6.33 4.86
N VAL A 52 0.89 -6.84 4.14
CA VAL A 52 2.27 -6.32 4.17
C VAL A 52 2.76 -6.02 2.77
N VAL A 53 3.43 -4.87 2.61
CA VAL A 53 4.05 -4.42 1.35
C VAL A 53 5.54 -4.28 1.57
N PHE A 54 6.35 -4.78 0.64
CA PHE A 54 7.80 -4.63 0.62
C PHE A 54 8.21 -3.82 -0.61
N GLY A 55 9.03 -2.78 -0.41
CA GLY A 55 9.74 -2.08 -1.49
C GLY A 55 8.95 -0.98 -2.23
N SER A 56 7.97 -0.34 -1.59
CA SER A 56 7.11 0.62 -2.26
C SER A 56 7.78 2.00 -2.44
N VAL A 57 8.18 2.32 -3.68
CA VAL A 57 8.81 3.61 -4.00
C VAL A 57 7.84 4.80 -3.89
N GLU A 58 6.54 4.56 -4.09
CA GLU A 58 5.45 5.50 -3.89
C GLU A 58 4.30 4.72 -3.24
N PRO A 59 3.53 5.29 -2.29
CA PRO A 59 2.60 4.53 -1.43
C PRO A 59 1.31 4.08 -2.15
N TRP A 60 1.35 3.85 -3.46
CA TRP A 60 0.17 3.54 -4.27
C TRP A 60 -0.38 2.13 -3.97
N VAL A 61 0.50 1.14 -3.76
CA VAL A 61 0.09 -0.24 -3.44
C VAL A 61 -0.60 -0.30 -2.08
N GLU A 62 -0.07 0.42 -1.10
CA GLU A 62 -0.61 0.55 0.24
C GLU A 62 -1.99 1.23 0.22
N CYS A 63 -2.09 2.34 -0.52
CA CYS A 63 -3.35 3.03 -0.70
C CYS A 63 -4.38 2.16 -1.44
N LEU A 64 -3.94 1.36 -2.42
CA LEU A 64 -4.79 0.41 -3.15
C LEU A 64 -5.30 -0.71 -2.25
N LEU A 65 -4.47 -1.26 -1.38
CA LEU A 65 -4.87 -2.26 -0.39
C LEU A 65 -5.91 -1.70 0.58
N LEU A 66 -5.70 -0.49 1.10
CA LEU A 66 -6.68 0.19 1.96
C LEU A 66 -7.98 0.49 1.21
N ALA A 67 -7.89 0.99 -0.03
CA ALA A 67 -9.04 1.24 -0.89
C ALA A 67 -9.83 -0.05 -1.20
N SER A 68 -9.14 -1.18 -1.29
CA SER A 68 -9.72 -2.52 -1.49
C SER A 68 -10.29 -3.13 -0.20
N GLY A 69 -10.15 -2.46 0.95
CA GLY A 69 -10.77 -2.86 2.21
C GLY A 69 -9.85 -3.55 3.21
N ALA A 70 -8.52 -3.48 3.06
CA ALA A 70 -7.60 -3.91 4.11
C ALA A 70 -7.88 -3.14 5.42
N SER A 71 -7.88 -3.83 6.55
CA SER A 71 -8.03 -3.19 7.87
C SER A 71 -6.75 -2.47 8.28
N HIS A 72 -5.59 -3.01 7.89
CA HIS A 72 -4.28 -2.46 8.20
C HIS A 72 -3.23 -2.91 7.17
N VAL A 73 -2.31 -2.02 6.81
CA VAL A 73 -1.18 -2.32 5.92
C VAL A 73 0.14 -1.98 6.61
N THR A 74 1.04 -2.95 6.68
CA THR A 74 2.42 -2.75 7.13
C THR A 74 3.34 -2.57 5.93
N VAL A 75 4.12 -1.49 5.91
CA VAL A 75 5.09 -1.21 4.85
C VAL A 75 6.48 -1.48 5.36
N VAL A 76 7.21 -2.34 4.66
CA VAL A 76 8.59 -2.67 4.95
C VAL A 76 9.48 -1.98 3.93
N GLU A 77 10.17 -0.94 4.38
CA GLU A 77 10.99 -0.07 3.54
C GLU A 77 12.49 -0.23 3.82
N TYR A 78 13.30 0.00 2.80
CA TYR A 78 14.76 0.07 2.95
C TYR A 78 15.23 1.43 3.49
N HIS A 79 14.44 2.48 3.26
CA HIS A 79 14.68 3.83 3.74
C HIS A 79 13.57 4.24 4.70
N ALA A 80 13.90 5.04 5.72
CA ALA A 80 12.87 5.54 6.63
C ALA A 80 11.89 6.44 5.86
N ARG A 81 10.62 6.04 5.86
CA ARG A 81 9.50 6.79 5.28
C ARG A 81 8.40 6.91 6.33
N GLU A 82 7.72 8.03 6.33
CA GLU A 82 6.62 8.31 7.26
C GLU A 82 5.30 8.42 6.51
N TYR A 83 4.36 7.57 6.88
CA TYR A 83 3.00 7.55 6.34
C TYR A 83 2.01 7.75 7.51
N PRO A 84 1.66 9.00 7.86
CA PRO A 84 0.76 9.32 8.95
C PRO A 84 -0.69 8.98 8.55
N HIS A 85 -1.05 7.70 8.69
CA HIS A 85 -2.40 7.21 8.49
C HIS A 85 -2.71 6.12 9.53
N PRO A 86 -3.90 6.12 10.17
CA PRO A 86 -4.21 5.21 11.28
C PRO A 86 -4.19 3.72 10.89
N GLN A 87 -4.35 3.42 9.61
CA GLN A 87 -4.31 2.05 9.06
C GLN A 87 -2.99 1.72 8.35
N LEU A 88 -1.99 2.60 8.41
CA LEU A 88 -0.65 2.35 7.88
C LEU A 88 0.36 2.31 9.02
N SER A 89 1.32 1.42 8.90
CA SER A 89 2.52 1.43 9.74
C SER A 89 3.74 1.16 8.89
N THR A 90 4.79 1.96 9.04
CA THR A 90 6.07 1.73 8.37
C THR A 90 7.06 1.07 9.31
N THR A 91 7.93 0.21 8.76
CA THR A 91 9.05 -0.39 9.47
C THR A 91 10.20 -0.59 8.49
N THR A 92 11.43 -0.72 9.00
CA THR A 92 12.58 -1.06 8.17
C THR A 92 12.75 -2.57 8.08
N VAL A 93 13.46 -3.07 7.07
CA VAL A 93 13.82 -4.49 6.97
C VAL A 93 14.53 -5.01 8.23
N SER A 94 15.36 -4.18 8.87
CA SER A 94 16.09 -4.55 10.10
C SER A 94 15.21 -4.60 11.35
N GLN A 95 14.07 -3.92 11.36
CA GLN A 95 13.13 -3.85 12.48
C GLN A 95 11.89 -4.74 12.25
N PHE A 96 11.66 -5.16 11.02
CA PHE A 96 10.54 -6.01 10.66
C PHE A 96 10.63 -7.36 11.38
N THR A 97 9.57 -7.68 12.13
CA THR A 97 9.40 -9.01 12.71
C THR A 97 8.30 -9.73 11.93
N ALA A 98 8.65 -10.89 11.38
CA ALA A 98 7.70 -11.72 10.67
C ALA A 98 6.55 -12.13 11.60
N ARG A 99 5.33 -11.95 11.13
CA ARG A 99 4.08 -12.36 11.76
C ARG A 99 3.09 -12.77 10.67
N HIS A 100 1.94 -13.27 11.06
CA HIS A 100 0.89 -13.58 10.10
C HIS A 100 0.38 -12.30 9.41
N PHE A 101 0.23 -12.37 8.10
CA PHE A 101 -0.46 -11.41 7.26
C PHE A 101 -1.34 -12.21 6.29
N ASP A 102 -2.53 -11.69 5.99
CA ASP A 102 -3.46 -12.36 5.07
C ASP A 102 -3.03 -12.20 3.61
N LEU A 103 -2.30 -11.12 3.30
CA LEU A 103 -1.70 -10.87 1.99
C LEU A 103 -0.30 -10.24 2.13
N ALA A 104 0.64 -10.69 1.28
CA ALA A 104 1.96 -10.10 1.17
C ALA A 104 2.23 -9.70 -0.28
N ILE A 105 2.68 -8.47 -0.49
CA ILE A 105 3.03 -7.93 -1.80
C ILE A 105 4.48 -7.48 -1.78
N ALA A 106 5.26 -7.94 -2.75
CA ALA A 106 6.57 -7.40 -3.05
C ALA A 106 6.48 -6.62 -4.36
N HIS A 107 6.80 -5.33 -4.31
CA HIS A 107 6.77 -4.43 -5.45
C HIS A 107 8.10 -3.68 -5.47
N ALA A 108 8.79 -3.66 -6.61
CA ALA A 108 10.13 -3.08 -6.75
C ALA A 108 10.23 -2.29 -8.05
#